data_AF-A0AAJ4SVL8-F1
#
_entry.id   AF-A0AAJ4SVL8-F1
#
_cell.length_a   1.000
_cell.length_b   1.000
_cell.length_c   1.000
_cell.angle_alpha   90.00
_cell.angle_beta   90.00
_cell.angle_gamma   90.00
#
_symmetry.space_group_name_H-M   'P 1'
#
loop_
_entity.id
_entity.type
_entity.pdbx_description
1 polymer ?
#
loop_
_entity_poly.entity_id
_entity_poly.type
_entity_poly.pdbx_seq_one_letter_code
_entity_poly.pdbx_strand_id
1 'polypeptide(L)'
;MIEGKSRSGSVAIGVLKALHLLKAENQPTTLEAICDWRATSENFYYDDWLTVGGRTAKQYIADILEDLRELGVICIVEHNTMAHSQTGAEWSPCPRPSA
;
A
#
# COMPACT_ATOMS: atom_id res chain seq x y z
N MET A 1 4.63 26.19 -6.88
CA MET A 1 3.72 25.39 -7.72
C MET A 1 3.88 23.96 -7.23
N ILE A 2 2.97 23.49 -6.37
CA ILE A 2 3.01 22.10 -5.91
C ILE A 2 2.44 21.32 -7.08
N GLU A 3 3.29 20.62 -7.84
CA GLU A 3 2.81 19.59 -8.77
C GLU A 3 2.00 18.60 -7.93
N GLY A 4 0.69 18.76 -7.95
CA GLY A 4 -0.23 17.75 -7.44
C GLY A 4 -0.02 16.54 -8.32
N LYS A 5 0.80 15.60 -7.86
CA LYS A 5 0.91 14.26 -8.46
C LYS A 5 -0.47 13.64 -8.31
N SER A 6 -1.36 13.85 -9.28
CA SER A 6 -2.71 13.31 -9.25
C SER A 6 -2.62 11.79 -9.19
N ARG A 7 -3.09 11.21 -8.09
CA ARG A 7 -3.11 9.76 -7.89
C ARG A 7 -4.49 9.23 -8.20
N SER A 8 -4.54 8.02 -8.74
CA SER A 8 -5.79 7.38 -9.07
C SER A 8 -6.50 6.91 -7.80
N GLY A 9 -7.69 7.47 -7.55
CA GLY A 9 -8.52 7.07 -6.42
C GLY A 9 -8.90 5.59 -6.45
N SER A 10 -9.05 4.99 -7.64
CA SER A 10 -9.34 3.55 -7.76
C SER A 10 -8.18 2.68 -7.31
N VAL A 11 -6.93 3.11 -7.56
CA VAL A 11 -5.74 2.40 -7.08
C VAL A 11 -5.65 2.53 -5.56
N ALA A 12 -5.90 3.72 -5.00
CA ALA A 12 -5.91 3.93 -3.54
C ALA A 12 -6.95 3.05 -2.84
N ILE A 13 -8.17 2.96 -3.38
CA ILE A 13 -9.22 2.07 -2.87
C ILE A 13 -8.77 0.61 -2.93
N GLY A 14 -8.16 0.19 -4.04
CA GLY A 14 -7.67 -1.18 -4.18
C GLY A 14 -6.50 -1.51 -3.26
N VAL A 15 -5.61 -0.56 -2.96
CA VAL A 15 -4.53 -0.71 -1.97
C VAL A 15 -5.12 -0.88 -0.57
N LEU A 16 -6.11 -0.04 -0.21
CA LEU A 16 -6.82 -0.19 1.06
C LEU A 16 -7.55 -1.53 1.16
N LYS A 17 -8.20 -1.98 0.09
CA LYS A 17 -8.89 -3.28 0.06
C LYS A 17 -7.91 -4.43 0.28
N ALA A 18 -6.76 -4.42 -0.40
CA ALA A 18 -5.70 -5.41 -0.21
C ALA A 18 -5.23 -5.43 1.24
N LEU A 19 -4.97 -4.25 1.81
CA LEU A 19 -4.55 -4.09 3.21
C LEU A 19 -5.55 -4.70 4.20
N HIS A 20 -6.84 -4.41 4.02
CA HIS A 20 -7.90 -4.92 4.90
C HIS A 20 -8.03 -6.44 4.81
N LEU A 21 -7.95 -6.99 3.60
CA LEU A 21 -8.11 -8.44 3.38
C LEU A 21 -6.90 -9.23 3.87
N LEU A 22 -5.68 -8.78 3.54
CA LEU A 22 -4.45 -9.39 4.06
C LEU A 22 -4.46 -9.41 5.60
N LYS A 23 -4.86 -8.30 6.23
CA LYS A 23 -4.97 -8.24 7.69
C LYS A 23 -6.07 -9.16 8.24
N ALA A 24 -7.23 -9.25 7.57
CA ALA A 24 -8.32 -10.14 7.97
C ALA A 24 -7.93 -11.63 7.86
N GLU A 25 -7.08 -11.97 6.90
CA GLU A 25 -6.52 -13.31 6.69
C GLU A 25 -5.26 -13.57 7.54
N ASN A 26 -4.87 -12.62 8.39
CA ASN A 26 -3.65 -12.68 9.20
C ASN A 26 -2.37 -12.92 8.36
N GLN A 27 -2.37 -12.39 7.14
CA GLN A 27 -1.25 -12.40 6.20
C GLN A 27 -0.36 -11.17 6.39
N PRO A 28 0.92 -11.23 5.99
CA PRO A 28 1.81 -10.07 5.99
C PRO A 28 1.21 -8.92 5.20
N THR A 29 1.36 -7.71 5.72
CA THR A 29 0.86 -6.48 5.10
C THR A 29 1.98 -5.64 4.51
N THR A 30 3.02 -6.30 4.00
CA THR A 30 4.16 -5.65 3.35
C THR A 30 3.76 -5.09 1.98
N LEU A 31 4.56 -4.15 1.46
CA LEU A 31 4.38 -3.65 0.10
C LEU A 31 4.34 -4.80 -0.94
N GLU A 32 5.14 -5.84 -0.74
CA GLU A 32 5.21 -7.01 -1.63
C GLU A 32 3.92 -7.83 -1.57
N ALA A 33 3.44 -8.15 -0.37
CA ALA A 33 2.18 -8.86 -0.21
C ALA A 33 0.99 -8.07 -0.81
N ILE A 34 0.99 -6.75 -0.67
CA ILE A 34 -0.02 -5.88 -1.29
C ILE A 34 0.09 -5.93 -2.82
N CYS A 35 1.30 -5.87 -3.38
CA CYS A 35 1.51 -6.02 -4.84
C CYS A 35 1.01 -7.37 -5.33
N ASP A 36 1.40 -8.46 -4.67
CA ASP A 36 1.10 -9.83 -5.06
C ASP A 36 -0.41 -10.12 -4.96
N TRP A 37 -1.05 -9.65 -3.89
CA TRP A 37 -2.50 -9.76 -3.73
C TRP A 37 -3.24 -9.02 -4.85
N ARG A 38 -2.79 -7.81 -5.22
CA ARG A 38 -3.42 -7.04 -6.30
C ARG A 38 -3.16 -7.62 -7.68
N ALA A 39 -2.02 -8.28 -7.91
CA ALA A 39 -1.73 -8.97 -9.15
C ALA A 39 -2.61 -10.23 -9.35
N THR A 40 -3.07 -10.84 -8.25
CA THR A 40 -3.83 -12.10 -8.27
C THR A 40 -5.35 -11.91 -8.15
N SER A 41 -5.81 -10.90 -7.42
CA SER A 41 -7.23 -10.79 -7.00
C SER A 41 -8.08 -9.88 -7.88
N GLU A 42 -7.47 -8.87 -8.47
CA GLU A 42 -8.13 -8.00 -9.44
C GLU A 42 -7.30 -8.17 -10.70
N ASN A 43 -7.93 -8.39 -11.85
CA ASN A 43 -7.27 -8.42 -13.17
C ASN A 43 -6.82 -6.98 -13.51
N PHE A 44 -6.07 -6.39 -12.58
CA PHE A 44 -5.65 -5.03 -12.50
C PHE A 44 -4.51 -4.97 -13.48
N TYR A 45 -4.75 -4.31 -14.61
CA TYR A 45 -3.79 -4.05 -15.66
C TYR A 45 -2.64 -3.19 -15.09
N TYR A 46 -1.77 -3.85 -14.33
CA TYR A 46 -0.59 -3.30 -13.68
C TYR A 46 0.46 -2.90 -14.70
N ASP A 47 0.47 -3.53 -15.87
CA ASP A 47 1.42 -3.28 -16.93
C ASP A 47 1.04 -2.06 -17.81
N ASP A 48 -0.24 -1.90 -18.14
CA ASP A 48 -0.67 -0.89 -19.13
C ASP A 48 -0.72 0.55 -18.58
N TRP A 49 -0.93 0.75 -17.28
CA TRP A 49 -1.01 2.10 -16.70
C TRP A 49 0.30 2.63 -16.11
N LEU A 50 1.30 1.78 -15.85
CA LEU A 50 2.48 2.15 -15.07
C LEU A 50 3.74 2.39 -15.90
N THR A 51 3.80 1.91 -17.14
CA THR A 51 4.82 2.42 -18.08
C THR A 51 4.57 3.88 -18.49
N VAL A 52 3.35 4.41 -18.28
CA VAL A 52 3.03 5.82 -18.54
C VAL A 52 3.47 6.68 -17.35
N GLY A 53 4.64 7.32 -17.48
CA GLY A 53 5.24 8.19 -16.47
C GLY A 53 6.48 7.64 -15.77
N GLY A 54 7.04 6.51 -16.26
CA GLY A 54 8.34 5.99 -15.85
C GLY A 54 8.43 5.39 -14.45
N ARG A 55 7.29 5.05 -13.81
CA ARG A 55 7.24 4.46 -12.47
C ARG A 55 6.71 3.03 -12.52
N THR A 56 7.40 2.10 -11.89
CA THR A 56 6.87 0.74 -11.74
C THR A 56 5.60 0.72 -10.89
N ALA A 57 4.76 -0.27 -11.16
CA ALA A 57 3.74 -0.83 -10.28
C ALA A 57 3.99 -0.63 -8.79
N LYS A 58 5.11 -1.19 -8.32
CA LYS A 58 5.53 -1.23 -6.93
C LYS A 58 5.80 0.17 -6.39
N GLN A 59 6.49 1.01 -7.16
CA GLN A 59 6.77 2.41 -6.77
C GLN A 59 5.50 3.23 -6.65
N TYR A 60 4.53 3.02 -7.55
CA TYR A 60 3.27 3.75 -7.48
C TYR A 60 2.40 3.35 -6.28
N ILE A 61 2.38 2.06 -5.90
CA ILE A 61 1.74 1.64 -4.65
C ILE A 61 2.49 2.20 -3.44
N ALA A 62 3.83 2.13 -3.44
CA ALA A 62 4.64 2.66 -2.35
C ALA A 62 4.36 4.15 -2.13
N ASP A 63 4.33 4.91 -3.23
CA ASP A 63 3.88 6.29 -3.21
C ASP A 63 2.50 6.36 -2.50
N ILE A 64 1.48 5.62 -2.96
CA ILE A 64 0.11 5.63 -2.41
C ILE A 64 0.07 5.34 -0.91
N LEU A 65 0.85 4.37 -0.45
CA LEU A 65 0.94 4.04 0.97
C LEU A 65 1.49 5.22 1.78
N GLU A 66 2.51 5.92 1.29
CA GLU A 66 3.01 7.13 1.94
C GLU A 66 1.95 8.25 1.99
N ASP A 67 1.21 8.52 0.90
CA ASP A 67 0.13 9.53 0.96
C ASP A 67 -0.95 9.15 1.97
N LEU A 68 -1.37 7.87 1.98
CA LEU A 68 -2.37 7.38 2.92
C LEU A 68 -1.87 7.48 4.37
N ARG A 69 -0.57 7.32 4.58
CA ARG A 69 0.08 7.52 5.88
C ARG A 69 0.11 9.00 6.27
N GLU A 70 0.50 9.89 5.37
CA GLU A 70 0.49 11.34 5.59
C GLU A 70 -0.92 11.86 5.89
N LEU A 71 -1.94 11.25 5.28
CA LEU A 71 -3.36 11.52 5.55
C LEU A 71 -3.90 10.86 6.83
N GLY A 72 -3.08 10.05 7.53
CA GLY A 72 -3.47 9.36 8.76
C GLY A 72 -4.46 8.20 8.56
N VAL A 73 -4.63 7.72 7.32
CA VAL A 73 -5.52 6.59 7.00
C VAL A 73 -4.87 5.27 7.39
N ILE A 74 -3.56 5.16 7.21
CA ILE A 74 -2.76 3.97 7.54
C ILE A 74 -1.52 4.35 8.35
N CYS A 75 -0.95 3.40 9.09
CA CYS A 75 0.28 3.55 9.84
C CYS A 75 1.25 2.40 9.50
N ILE A 76 2.54 2.66 9.72
CA ILE A 76 3.56 1.61 9.68
C ILE A 76 3.53 0.91 11.03
N VAL A 77 3.41 -0.42 11.01
CA VAL A 77 3.53 -1.23 12.21
C VAL A 77 5.00 -1.56 12.38
N GLU A 78 5.67 -0.88 13.31
CA GLU A 78 7.03 -1.26 13.69
C GLU A 78 6.95 -2.58 14.48
N HIS A 79 7.36 -3.67 13.85
CA HIS A 79 7.68 -4.88 14.58
C HIS A 79 8.96 -4.61 15.40
N ASN A 80 8.81 -4.54 16.72
CA ASN A 80 9.92 -4.54 17.69
C ASN A 80 10.64 -5.89 17.65
N THR A 81 11.32 -6.19 16.55
CA THR A 81 12.21 -7.35 16.45
C THR A 81 13.63 -6.85 16.49
N MET A 82 14.24 -6.99 17.67
CA MET A 82 15.67 -6.82 17.96
C MET A 82 16.54 -7.89 17.23
N ALA A 83 16.06 -8.44 16.12
CA ALA A 83 16.69 -9.52 15.38
C ALA A 83 16.67 -9.19 13.88
N HIS A 84 17.85 -9.23 13.28
CA HIS A 84 18.17 -8.92 11.90
C HIS A 84 17.44 -9.78 10.85
N SER A 85 16.16 -9.50 10.61
CA SER A 85 15.48 -9.91 9.40
C SER A 85 14.85 -8.69 8.77
N GLN A 86 15.28 -8.35 7.55
CA GLN A 86 14.72 -7.28 6.73
C GLN A 86 13.31 -7.63 6.25
N THR A 87 12.40 -7.90 7.17
CA THR A 87 10.98 -7.98 6.87
C THR A 87 10.56 -6.55 6.56
N GLY A 88 10.18 -6.27 5.30
CA GLY A 88 9.83 -4.93 4.85
C GLY A 88 8.74 -4.28 5.72
N ALA A 89 8.67 -2.95 5.71
CA ALA A 89 7.69 -2.20 6.49
C ALA A 89 6.26 -2.75 6.29
N GLU A 90 5.62 -3.10 7.40
CA GLU A 90 4.24 -3.56 7.43
C GLU A 90 3.28 -2.39 7.62
N TRP A 91 2.14 -2.46 6.95
CA TRP A 91 1.18 -1.39 6.87
C TRP A 91 -0.12 -1.82 7.56
N SER A 92 -0.69 -0.97 8.39
CA SER A 92 -1.98 -1.24 9.03
C SER A 92 -2.94 -0.06 8.81
N PRO A 93 -4.24 -0.31 8.63
CA PRO A 93 -5.24 0.73 8.80
C PRO A 93 -5.06 1.38 10.18
N CYS A 94 -5.06 2.71 10.24
CA CYS A 94 -5.11 3.40 11.51
C CYS A 94 -6.45 3.06 12.18
N PRO A 95 -6.48 2.71 13.48
CA PRO A 95 -7.72 2.73 14.22
C PRO A 95 -8.28 4.15 14.13
N ARG A 96 -9.54 4.29 13.70
CA ARG A 96 -10.22 5.60 13.69
C ARG A 96 -9.98 6.28 15.05
N PRO A 97 -9.71 7.59 15.09
CA PRO A 97 -9.74 8.29 16.36
C PRO A 97 -11.10 7.98 17.01
N SER A 98 -11.07 7.43 18.22
CA SER A 98 -12.27 7.28 19.03
C SER A 98 -12.84 8.68 19.20
N ALA A 99 -13.99 8.93 18.56
CA ALA A 99 -14.78 10.12 18.78
C ALA A 99 -15.34 10.13 20.21
#